data_AF-A0AA35XMN0-F1
#
_entry.id   AF-A0AA35XMN0-F1
#
_cell.length_a   1.000
_cell.length_b   1.000
_cell.length_c   1.000
_cell.angle_alpha   90.00
_cell.angle_beta   90.00
_cell.angle_gamma   90.00
#
_symmetry.space_group_name_H-M   'P 1'
#
loop_
_entity.id
_entity.type
_entity.pdbx_description
1 polymer ?
#
loop_
_entity_poly.entity_id
_entity_poly.type
_entity_poly.pdbx_seq_one_letter_code
_entity_poly.pdbx_strand_id
1 'polypeptide(L)'
;MPKRKKIQEVIDLHGIRHKEALERVKDELSYRSEQGSFSLTIITGNSSVLQKRIFEEILEGSMYTYYIPSWNLGQIIVERTVF
;
A
#
# COMPACT_ATOMS: atom_id res chain seq x y z
N MET A 1 -13.99 9.71 24.42
CA MET A 1 -14.35 9.45 23.02
C MET A 1 -13.73 8.13 22.59
N PRO A 2 -14.46 7.16 22.03
CA PRO A 2 -13.84 5.94 21.55
C PRO A 2 -13.02 6.30 20.31
N LYS A 3 -11.72 5.96 20.32
CA LYS A 3 -10.90 6.04 19.11
C LYS A 3 -11.57 5.14 18.08
N ARG A 4 -12.09 5.70 16.97
CA ARG A 4 -12.52 4.91 15.82
C ARG A 4 -11.36 3.99 15.48
N LYS A 5 -11.57 2.69 15.64
CA LYS A 5 -10.60 1.67 15.23
C LYS A 5 -10.49 1.84 13.72
N LYS A 6 -9.45 2.56 13.25
CA LYS A 6 -9.08 2.53 11.83
C LYS A 6 -8.93 1.06 11.52
N ILE A 7 -9.83 0.49 10.73
CA ILE A 7 -9.62 -0.82 10.14
C ILE A 7 -8.31 -0.61 9.38
N GLN A 8 -7.21 -1.19 9.87
CA GLN A 8 -5.98 -1.19 9.11
C GLN A 8 -6.28 -2.09 7.94
N GLU A 9 -6.49 -1.46 6.80
CA GLU A 9 -6.77 -2.17 5.58
C GLU A 9 -5.41 -2.62 5.03
N VAL A 10 -5.18 -3.93 5.14
CA VAL A 10 -3.89 -4.57 4.90
C VAL A 10 -4.04 -5.47 3.69
N ILE A 11 -3.10 -5.40 2.75
CA ILE A 11 -2.93 -6.43 1.71
C ILE A 11 -1.62 -7.18 1.94
N ASP A 12 -1.71 -8.50 1.98
CA ASP A 12 -0.55 -9.38 2.09
C ASP A 12 -0.19 -9.96 0.72
N LEU A 13 1.05 -9.67 0.29
CA LEU A 13 1.63 -10.08 -0.98
C LEU A 13 2.77 -11.09 -0.79
N HIS A 14 3.00 -11.57 0.43
CA HIS A 14 4.07 -12.52 0.71
C HIS A 14 3.90 -13.81 -0.11
N GLY A 15 4.96 -14.22 -0.81
CA GLY A 15 4.96 -15.44 -1.62
C GLY A 15 4.19 -15.35 -2.95
N ILE A 16 3.60 -14.20 -3.29
CA ILE A 16 2.88 -14.00 -4.56
C ILE A 16 3.87 -13.64 -5.67
N ARG A 17 3.58 -14.05 -6.91
CA ARG A 17 4.36 -13.65 -8.09
C ARG A 17 4.33 -12.13 -8.25
N HIS A 18 5.47 -11.51 -8.55
CA HIS A 18 5.55 -10.04 -8.61
C HIS A 18 4.53 -9.38 -9.57
N LYS A 19 4.23 -10.01 -10.71
CA LYS A 19 3.23 -9.47 -11.65
C LYS A 19 1.83 -9.40 -11.01
N GLU A 20 1.39 -10.50 -10.42
CA GLU A 20 0.10 -10.61 -9.74
C GLU A 20 0.04 -9.68 -8.51
N ALA A 21 1.14 -9.58 -7.77
CA ALA A 21 1.26 -8.66 -6.65
C ALA A 21 1.07 -7.20 -7.08
N LEU A 22 1.64 -6.79 -8.21
CA LEU A 22 1.48 -5.42 -8.73
C LEU A 22 0.06 -5.15 -9.24
N GLU A 23 -0.57 -6.11 -9.92
CA GLU A 23 -1.98 -6.01 -10.33
C GLU A 23 -2.88 -5.82 -9.12
N ARG A 24 -2.71 -6.65 -8.09
CA ARG A 24 -3.49 -6.55 -6.83
C ARG A 24 -3.29 -5.20 -6.12
N VAL A 25 -2.08 -4.65 -6.10
CA VAL A 25 -1.81 -3.32 -5.53
C VAL A 25 -2.55 -2.23 -6.31
N LYS A 26 -2.53 -2.28 -7.65
CA LYS A 26 -3.21 -1.29 -8.49
C LYS A 26 -4.73 -1.32 -8.27
N ASP A 27 -5.31 -2.52 -8.30
CA ASP A 27 -6.76 -2.70 -8.13
C ASP A 27 -7.22 -2.20 -6.76
N GLU A 28 -6.47 -2.54 -5.71
CA GLU A 28 -6.79 -2.13 -4.34
C GLU A 28 -6.69 -0.61 -4.16
N LEU A 29 -5.64 0.02 -4.69
CA LEU A 29 -5.47 1.47 -4.62
C LEU A 29 -6.57 2.19 -5.39
N SER A 30 -6.93 1.73 -6.59
CA SER A 30 -8.04 2.30 -7.38
C SER A 30 -9.36 2.20 -6.64
N TYR A 31 -9.71 1.00 -6.15
CA TYR A 31 -10.94 0.77 -5.38
C TYR A 31 -11.04 1.73 -4.18
N ARG A 32 -9.97 1.88 -3.42
CA ARG A 32 -9.92 2.77 -2.23
C ARG A 32 -9.98 4.23 -2.59
N SER A 33 -9.32 4.60 -3.68
CA SER A 33 -9.33 5.96 -4.21
C SER A 33 -10.75 6.40 -4.56
N GLU A 34 -11.59 5.51 -5.07
CA GLU A 34 -13.02 5.81 -5.33
C GLU A 34 -13.83 6.03 -4.04
N GLN A 35 -13.42 5.44 -2.91
CA GLN A 35 -14.10 5.59 -1.62
C GLN A 35 -13.66 6.86 -0.85
N GLY A 36 -12.64 7.57 -1.33
CA GLY A 36 -12.14 8.82 -0.74
C GLY A 36 -10.80 8.67 -0.03
N SER A 37 -10.68 9.22 1.18
CA SER A 37 -9.44 9.23 1.96
C SER A 37 -9.18 7.86 2.60
N PHE A 38 -7.95 7.35 2.47
CA PHE A 38 -7.59 6.03 2.99
C PHE A 38 -6.14 5.96 3.50
N SER A 39 -5.85 4.89 4.24
CA SER A 39 -4.51 4.47 4.65
C SER A 39 -4.43 2.95 4.51
N LEU A 40 -3.61 2.48 3.56
CA LEU A 40 -3.44 1.07 3.18
C LEU A 40 -2.05 0.60 3.60
N THR A 41 -1.98 -0.59 4.20
CA THR A 41 -0.70 -1.26 4.50
C THR A 41 -0.46 -2.39 3.53
N ILE A 42 0.64 -2.35 2.80
CA ILE A 42 1.06 -3.37 1.84
C ILE A 42 2.19 -4.19 2.46
N ILE A 43 1.97 -5.48 2.69
CA ILE A 43 3.00 -6.40 3.18
C ILE A 43 3.68 -7.04 1.97
N THR A 44 4.96 -6.74 1.78
CA THR A 44 5.79 -7.18 0.65
C THR A 44 6.74 -8.32 1.02
N GLY A 45 6.84 -8.67 2.30
CA GLY A 45 7.68 -9.77 2.75
C GLY A 45 9.16 -9.59 2.45
N ASN A 46 9.79 -8.52 2.94
CA ASN A 46 11.20 -8.16 2.75
C ASN A 46 11.73 -8.24 1.30
N SER A 47 10.87 -8.39 0.29
CA SER A 47 11.26 -8.46 -1.11
C SER A 47 11.56 -7.06 -1.60
N SER A 48 12.84 -6.69 -1.57
CA SER A 48 13.31 -5.39 -2.08
C SER A 48 12.97 -5.19 -3.56
N VAL A 49 12.95 -6.27 -4.34
CA VAL A 49 12.55 -6.25 -5.76
C VAL A 49 11.07 -5.89 -5.90
N LEU A 50 10.17 -6.52 -5.11
CA LEU A 50 8.76 -6.19 -5.15
C LEU A 50 8.52 -4.75 -4.67
N GLN A 51 9.18 -4.33 -3.59
CA GLN A 51 9.09 -2.96 -3.08
C GLN A 51 9.51 -1.94 -4.13
N LYS A 52 10.68 -2.15 -4.77
CA LYS A 52 11.18 -1.28 -5.84
C LYS A 52 10.16 -1.15 -6.98
N ARG A 53 9.58 -2.26 -7.43
CA ARG A 53 8.58 -2.25 -8.50
C ARG A 53 7.29 -1.53 -8.09
N ILE A 54 6.83 -1.71 -6.84
CA ILE A 54 5.67 -0.97 -6.33
C ILE A 54 5.96 0.54 -6.31
N PHE A 55 7.18 0.94 -5.90
CA PHE A 55 7.57 2.35 -5.94
C PHE A 55 7.58 2.89 -7.37
N GLU A 56 8.37 2.30 -8.26
CA GLU A 56 8.61 2.81 -9.61
C GLU A 56 7.40 2.70 -10.54
N GLU A 57 6.62 1.62 -10.44
CA GLU A 57 5.52 1.33 -11.39
C GLU A 57 4.14 1.82 -10.91
N ILE A 58 4.00 2.19 -9.63
CA ILE A 58 2.69 2.49 -9.04
C ILE A 58 2.70 3.78 -8.22
N LEU A 59 3.63 3.93 -7.28
CA LEU A 59 3.55 4.99 -6.27
C LEU A 59 4.28 6.27 -6.69
N GLU A 60 5.41 6.18 -7.37
CA GLU A 60 6.18 7.33 -7.86
C GLU A 60 5.37 8.12 -8.90
N GLY A 61 5.33 9.45 -8.73
CA GLY A 61 4.52 10.34 -9.57
C GLY A 61 2.99 10.24 -9.35
N SER A 62 2.52 9.40 -8.44
CA SER A 62 1.10 9.30 -8.09
C SER A 62 0.67 10.39 -7.10
N MET A 63 -0.65 10.45 -6.83
CA MET A 63 -1.22 11.34 -5.80
C MET A 63 -1.10 10.79 -4.38
N TYR A 64 -0.49 9.61 -4.20
CA TYR A 64 -0.38 8.94 -2.91
C TYR A 64 0.85 9.40 -2.15
N THR A 65 0.71 9.58 -0.84
CA THR A 65 1.86 9.67 0.07
C THR A 65 2.20 8.27 0.57
N TYR A 66 3.48 7.91 0.62
CA TYR A 66 3.88 6.57 1.02
C TYR A 66 5.21 6.54 1.77
N TYR A 67 5.38 5.54 2.62
CA TYR A 67 6.63 5.31 3.36
C TYR A 67 6.76 3.85 3.82
N ILE A 68 8.01 3.41 4.02
CA ILE A 68 8.31 2.17 4.77
C ILE A 68 8.39 2.55 6.25
N PRO A 69 7.58 1.95 7.14
CA PRO A 69 7.65 2.25 8.56
C PRO A 69 8.94 1.71 9.18
N SER A 70 9.54 2.47 10.11
CA SER A 70 10.80 2.10 10.77
C SER A 70 10.71 0.83 11.62
N TRP A 71 9.50 0.44 12.04
CA TRP A 71 9.25 -0.77 12.84
C TRP A 71 9.04 -2.03 11.99
N ASN A 72 8.84 -1.92 10.67
CA ASN A 72 8.67 -3.08 9.80
C ASN A 72 9.07 -2.77 8.33
N LEU A 73 10.27 -3.19 7.96
CA LEU A 73 10.80 -3.00 6.61
C LEU A 73 10.10 -3.84 5.53
N GLY A 74 9.30 -4.83 5.92
CA GLY A 74 8.48 -5.62 5.01
C GLY A 74 7.16 -4.95 4.64
N GLN A 75 6.89 -3.74 5.15
CA GLN A 75 5.64 -3.01 4.92
C GLN A 75 5.86 -1.74 4.11
N ILE A 76 4.85 -1.35 3.35
CA ILE A 76 4.71 -0.03 2.76
C ILE A 76 3.36 0.51 3.22
N ILE A 77 3.35 1.70 3.82
CA ILE A 77 2.12 2.40 4.16
C ILE A 77 1.86 3.42 3.05
N VAL A 78 0.65 3.38 2.49
CA VAL A 78 0.20 4.24 1.39
C VAL A 78 -1.06 4.98 1.83
N GLU A 79 -1.07 6.31 1.71
CA GLU A 79 -2.17 7.15 2.16
C GLU A 79 -2.63 8.09 1.05
N ARG A 80 -3.92 8.40 1.06
CA ARG A 80 -4.55 9.45 0.25
C ARG A 80 -5.47 10.28 1.13
N THR A 81 -5.37 11.59 1.03
CA THR A 81 -6.29 12.53 1.67
C THR A 81 -6.98 13.36 0.60
N VAL A 82 -8.30 13.33 0.57
CA VAL A 82 -9.15 14.21 -0.23
C VAL A 82 -9.66 15.31 0.70
N PHE A 83 -9.50 16.58 0.29
CA PHE A 83 -9.94 17.77 1.03
C PHE A 83 -11.29 18.27 0.52
#